data_AF-A0A6S7B864-F1
#
_entry.id   AF-A0A6S7B864-F1
#
_cell.length_a   1.000
_cell.length_b   1.000
_cell.length_c   1.000
_cell.angle_alpha   90.00
_cell.angle_beta   90.00
_cell.angle_gamma   90.00
#
_symmetry.space_group_name_H-M   'P 1'
#
loop_
_entity.id
_entity.type
_entity.pdbx_description
1 polymer ?
#
loop_
_entity_poly.entity_id
_entity_poly.type
_entity_poly.pdbx_seq_one_letter_code
_entity_poly.pdbx_strand_id
1 'polypeptide(L)'
;MSIQHALLTSLLERPSTGYDLARRFDRSIGYFWHASHQQIYRELGRMAEAGWILAIDDNEEGKRRRRLYQVLPPGKAELARWVSEPVTDGDASRALLIKLRAEAVIGPHGVDQEIRRLMAEHQARLDTYLEIEQSDFAARRMSTAQKLQHAVLRAGIMTEQSWLEWAHEVLPIVETARRGVPR
;
A
#
# COMPACT_ATOMS: atom_id res chain seq x y z
N MET A 1 4.92 -5.76 -6.57
CA MET A 1 3.62 -5.04 -6.46
C MET A 1 3.27 -4.38 -7.80
N SER A 2 2.01 -4.46 -8.28
CA SER A 2 1.59 -3.82 -9.54
C SER A 2 0.66 -2.63 -9.31
N ILE A 3 0.85 -1.56 -10.08
CA ILE A 3 -0.07 -0.42 -10.19
C ILE A 3 -1.52 -0.85 -10.46
N GLN A 4 -1.72 -2.00 -11.11
CA GLN A 4 -3.04 -2.55 -11.42
C GLN A 4 -3.86 -2.82 -10.15
N HIS A 5 -3.23 -3.29 -9.06
CA HIS A 5 -3.92 -3.54 -7.79
C HIS A 5 -4.38 -2.23 -7.14
N ALA A 6 -3.59 -1.17 -7.23
CA ALA A 6 -3.99 0.17 -6.78
C ALA A 6 -5.14 0.74 -7.62
N LEU A 7 -5.14 0.50 -8.94
CA LEU A 7 -6.21 0.91 -9.84
C LEU A 7 -7.50 0.13 -9.56
N LEU A 8 -7.44 -1.20 -9.40
CA LEU A 8 -8.57 -2.05 -9.01
C LEU A 8 -9.19 -1.56 -7.70
N THR A 9 -8.37 -1.35 -6.68
CA THR A 9 -8.82 -0.84 -5.37
C THR A 9 -9.54 0.49 -5.53
N SER A 10 -8.94 1.44 -6.26
CA SER A 10 -9.52 2.79 -6.44
C SER A 10 -10.81 2.79 -7.27
N LEU A 11 -10.96 1.84 -8.20
CA LEU A 11 -12.19 1.65 -8.97
C LEU A 11 -13.29 0.98 -8.16
N LEU A 12 -12.94 0.07 -7.23
CA LEU A 12 -13.88 -0.54 -6.29
C LEU A 12 -14.38 0.44 -5.23
N GLU A 13 -13.50 1.31 -4.73
CA GLU A 13 -13.89 2.42 -3.84
C GLU A 13 -14.89 3.36 -4.52
N ARG A 14 -14.63 3.70 -5.79
CA ARG A 14 -15.52 4.54 -6.59
C ARG A 14 -15.30 4.34 -8.11
N PRO A 15 -16.33 3.86 -8.83
CA PRO A 15 -16.31 3.72 -10.29
C PRO A 15 -15.93 5.03 -10.99
N SER A 16 -14.98 4.90 -11.91
CA SER A 16 -14.09 5.94 -12.46
C SER A 16 -14.14 6.21 -13.95
N THR A 17 -14.11 7.45 -14.44
CA THR A 17 -13.47 7.65 -15.76
C THR A 17 -11.95 7.52 -15.64
N GLY A 18 -11.25 7.22 -16.73
CA GLY A 18 -9.78 7.17 -16.71
C GLY A 18 -9.14 8.51 -16.30
N TYR A 19 -9.75 9.62 -16.71
CA TYR A 19 -9.32 10.97 -16.35
C TYR A 19 -9.55 11.26 -14.87
N ASP A 20 -10.74 10.94 -14.34
CA ASP A 20 -11.05 11.15 -12.92
C ASP A 20 -10.25 10.23 -12.01
N LEU A 21 -9.92 9.03 -12.48
CA LEU A 21 -9.01 8.12 -11.80
C LEU A 21 -7.61 8.73 -11.73
N ALA A 22 -7.05 9.20 -12.86
CA ALA A 22 -5.74 9.83 -12.89
C ALA A 22 -5.67 11.07 -11.98
N ARG A 23 -6.69 11.94 -12.03
CA ARG A 23 -6.77 13.14 -11.17
C ARG A 23 -6.87 12.80 -9.68
N ARG A 24 -7.54 11.69 -9.31
CA ARG A 24 -7.57 11.21 -7.91
C ARG A 24 -6.21 10.70 -7.48
N PHE A 25 -5.50 9.98 -8.36
CA PHE A 25 -4.13 9.58 -8.08
C PHE A 25 -3.24 10.80 -7.83
N ASP A 26 -3.32 11.86 -8.63
CA ASP A 26 -2.54 13.09 -8.41
C ASP A 26 -2.83 13.77 -7.05
N ARG A 27 -4.04 13.62 -6.50
CA ARG A 27 -4.52 14.37 -5.33
C ARG A 27 -4.45 13.61 -4.01
N SER A 28 -4.70 12.31 -4.00
CA SER A 28 -4.83 11.53 -2.77
C SER A 28 -3.80 10.42 -2.63
N ILE A 29 -3.28 9.91 -3.74
CA ILE A 29 -2.36 8.75 -3.76
C ILE A 29 -0.96 9.18 -4.24
N GLY A 30 -0.81 10.37 -4.82
CA GLY A 30 0.41 10.83 -5.49
C GLY A 30 1.64 10.91 -4.58
N TYR A 31 1.44 11.10 -3.27
CA TYR A 31 2.53 11.06 -2.28
C TYR A 31 3.02 9.64 -1.97
N PHE A 32 2.18 8.62 -2.20
CA PHE A 32 2.51 7.20 -1.99
C PHE A 32 2.83 6.48 -3.31
N TRP A 33 2.41 7.02 -4.45
CA TRP A 33 2.58 6.39 -5.76
C TRP A 33 2.65 7.43 -6.88
N HIS A 34 3.76 7.42 -7.63
CA HIS A 34 3.90 8.21 -8.84
C HIS A 34 3.59 7.35 -10.07
N ALA A 35 2.41 7.53 -10.64
CA ALA A 35 2.08 7.01 -11.97
C ALA A 35 1.68 8.17 -12.88
N SER A 36 2.35 8.27 -14.03
CA SER A 36 1.91 9.23 -15.04
C SER A 36 0.53 8.85 -15.56
N HIS A 37 -0.23 9.82 -16.06
CA HIS A 37 -1.53 9.55 -16.69
C HIS A 37 -1.39 8.50 -17.80
N GLN A 38 -0.32 8.60 -18.61
CA GLN A 38 -0.03 7.64 -19.67
C GLN A 38 0.15 6.21 -19.14
N GLN A 39 0.84 6.05 -18.01
CA GLN A 39 0.97 4.75 -17.35
C GLN A 39 -0.39 4.25 -16.88
N ILE A 40 -1.22 5.09 -16.24
CA ILE A 40 -2.56 4.69 -15.81
C ILE A 40 -3.40 4.17 -16.99
N TYR A 41 -3.45 4.89 -18.10
CA TYR A 41 -4.22 4.46 -19.28
C TYR A 41 -3.69 3.15 -19.88
N ARG A 42 -2.37 2.96 -19.94
CA ARG A 42 -1.77 1.70 -20.42
C ARG A 42 -2.18 0.52 -19.55
N GLU A 43 -2.17 0.69 -18.24
CA GLU A 43 -2.52 -0.39 -17.32
C GLU A 43 -4.01 -0.68 -17.30
N LEU A 44 -4.87 0.33 -17.44
CA LEU A 44 -6.30 0.11 -17.68
C LEU A 44 -6.56 -0.71 -18.95
N GLY A 45 -5.79 -0.49 -20.02
CA GLY A 45 -5.84 -1.31 -21.23
C GLY A 45 -5.53 -2.79 -20.94
N ARG A 46 -4.41 -3.06 -20.27
CA ARG A 46 -4.02 -4.43 -19.86
C ARG A 46 -5.04 -5.09 -18.94
N MET A 47 -5.61 -4.34 -18.01
CA MET A 47 -6.66 -4.84 -17.11
C MET A 47 -7.93 -5.20 -17.87
N ALA A 48 -8.28 -4.44 -18.92
CA ALA A 48 -9.41 -4.76 -19.78
C ALA A 48 -9.15 -6.01 -20.63
N GLU A 49 -7.94 -6.13 -21.21
CA GLU A 49 -7.49 -7.33 -21.93
C GLU A 49 -7.50 -8.59 -21.04
N ALA A 50 -7.14 -8.44 -19.77
CA ALA A 50 -7.18 -9.51 -18.77
C ALA A 50 -8.61 -9.83 -18.25
N GLY A 51 -9.64 -9.09 -18.70
CA GLY A 51 -11.02 -9.28 -18.24
C GLY A 51 -11.26 -8.87 -16.78
N TRP A 52 -10.37 -8.06 -16.20
CA TRP A 52 -10.49 -7.58 -14.83
C TRP A 52 -11.42 -6.37 -14.71
N ILE A 53 -11.53 -5.59 -15.78
CA ILE A 53 -12.41 -4.42 -15.87
C ILE A 53 -13.17 -4.38 -17.20
N LEU A 54 -14.31 -3.69 -17.19
CA LEU A 54 -15.08 -3.32 -18.38
C LEU A 54 -15.04 -1.81 -18.56
N ALA A 55 -14.80 -1.35 -19.79
CA ALA A 55 -14.97 0.05 -20.18
C ALA A 55 -16.36 0.24 -20.78
N ILE A 56 -17.19 1.04 -20.10
CA ILE A 56 -18.54 1.39 -20.52
C ILE A 56 -18.48 2.79 -21.15
N ASP A 57 -18.93 2.92 -22.39
CA ASP A 57 -19.09 4.23 -23.02
C ASP A 57 -20.29 4.94 -22.38
N ASP A 58 -20.02 6.04 -21.67
CA ASP A 58 -21.01 6.96 -21.14
C ASP A 58 -21.37 7.94 -22.26
N ASN A 59 -22.39 7.58 -23.03
CA ASN A 59 -22.92 8.39 -24.13
C ASN A 59 -24.01 9.33 -23.61
N GLU A 60 -23.62 10.35 -22.83
CA GLU A 60 -24.50 11.51 -22.63
C GLU A 60 -24.54 12.34 -23.93
N GLU A 61 -25.73 12.53 -24.49
CA GLU A 61 -25.94 13.32 -25.71
C GLU A 61 -25.33 14.73 -25.57
N GLY A 62 -24.42 15.09 -26.49
CA GLY A 62 -23.79 16.40 -26.55
C GLY A 62 -22.48 16.57 -25.77
N LYS A 63 -21.98 15.56 -25.04
CA LYS A 63 -20.67 15.60 -24.35
C LYS A 63 -19.62 14.71 -25.01
N ARG A 64 -18.34 15.07 -24.80
CA ARG A 64 -17.18 14.24 -25.20
C ARG A 64 -17.32 12.85 -24.58
N ARG A 65 -17.26 11.78 -25.40
CA ARG A 65 -17.32 10.37 -24.95
C ARG A 65 -16.43 10.16 -23.73
N ARG A 66 -17.02 9.73 -22.62
CA ARG A 66 -16.32 9.36 -21.39
C ARG A 66 -16.42 7.85 -21.24
N ARG A 67 -15.30 7.20 -20.94
CA ARG A 67 -15.28 5.76 -20.62
C ARG A 67 -15.25 5.60 -19.12
N LEU A 68 -16.30 5.00 -18.57
CA LEU A 68 -16.37 4.62 -17.18
C LEU A 68 -15.85 3.18 -17.03
N TYR A 69 -14.94 2.98 -16.09
CA TYR A 69 -14.37 1.66 -15.82
C TYR A 69 -15.07 1.02 -14.63
N GLN A 70 -15.52 -0.22 -14.83
CA GLN A 70 -16.15 -1.05 -13.80
C GLN A 70 -15.29 -2.28 -13.56
N VAL A 71 -15.05 -2.62 -12.29
CA VAL A 71 -14.32 -3.85 -11.93
C VAL A 71 -15.25 -5.06 -12.07
N LEU A 72 -14.77 -6.09 -12.77
CA LEU A 72 -15.46 -7.34 -13.00
C LEU A 72 -15.11 -8.38 -11.92
N PRO A 73 -15.89 -9.48 -11.79
CA PRO A 73 -15.59 -10.55 -10.82
C PRO A 73 -14.15 -11.08 -10.91
N PRO A 74 -13.54 -11.32 -12.10
CA PRO A 74 -12.14 -11.73 -12.18
C PRO A 74 -11.16 -10.70 -11.60
N GLY A 75 -11.45 -9.40 -11.75
CA GLY A 75 -10.62 -8.34 -11.17
C GLY A 75 -10.70 -8.30 -9.64
N LYS A 76 -11.89 -8.57 -9.06
CA LYS A 76 -12.02 -8.74 -7.61
C LYS A 76 -11.27 -9.97 -7.10
N ALA A 77 -11.35 -11.09 -7.81
CA ALA A 77 -10.65 -12.33 -7.46
C ALA A 77 -9.11 -12.17 -7.53
N GLU A 78 -8.61 -11.48 -8.56
CA GLU A 78 -7.19 -11.14 -8.65
C GLU A 78 -6.74 -10.26 -7.48
N LEU A 79 -7.53 -9.23 -7.14
CA LEU A 79 -7.19 -8.36 -6.02
C LEU A 79 -7.16 -9.16 -4.69
N ALA A 80 -8.14 -10.04 -4.48
CA ALA A 80 -8.18 -10.94 -3.32
C ALA A 80 -6.94 -11.83 -3.22
N ARG A 81 -6.57 -12.49 -4.33
CA ARG A 81 -5.35 -13.30 -4.44
C ARG A 81 -4.13 -12.48 -4.03
N TRP A 82 -3.93 -11.31 -4.64
CA TRP A 82 -2.78 -10.46 -4.36
C TRP A 82 -2.74 -9.96 -2.91
N VAL A 83 -3.88 -9.60 -2.33
CA VAL A 83 -3.96 -9.18 -0.91
C VAL A 83 -3.47 -10.29 0.01
N SER A 84 -3.78 -11.55 -0.30
CA SER A 84 -3.38 -12.71 0.51
C SER A 84 -1.90 -13.13 0.38
N GLU A 85 -1.19 -12.68 -0.65
CA GLU A 85 0.21 -13.09 -0.90
C GLU A 85 1.22 -12.24 -0.12
N PRO A 86 2.22 -12.81 0.57
CA PRO A 86 3.25 -12.02 1.24
C PRO A 86 3.94 -11.04 0.28
N VAL A 87 4.28 -9.83 0.74
CA VAL A 87 5.01 -8.88 -0.11
C VAL A 87 6.49 -9.29 -0.16
N THR A 88 6.97 -9.63 -1.36
CA THR A 88 8.32 -10.13 -1.60
C THR A 88 9.33 -9.06 -2.06
N ASP A 89 8.86 -7.85 -2.39
CA ASP A 89 9.69 -6.81 -2.99
C ASP A 89 10.16 -5.78 -1.95
N GLY A 90 11.21 -5.01 -2.27
CA GLY A 90 11.80 -3.96 -1.41
C GLY A 90 10.92 -2.75 -1.09
N ASP A 91 9.61 -2.81 -1.36
CA ASP A 91 8.64 -1.75 -1.08
C ASP A 91 7.42 -2.28 -0.29
N ALA A 92 7.69 -3.17 0.67
CA ALA A 92 6.69 -3.87 1.47
C ALA A 92 5.72 -2.92 2.20
N SER A 93 6.24 -1.82 2.77
CA SER A 93 5.42 -0.84 3.48
C SER A 93 4.38 -0.17 2.57
N ARG A 94 4.73 0.20 1.33
CA ARG A 94 3.76 0.81 0.41
C ARG A 94 2.74 -0.20 -0.09
N ALA A 95 3.17 -1.43 -0.37
CA ALA A 95 2.25 -2.50 -0.74
C ALA A 95 1.24 -2.79 0.36
N LEU A 96 1.68 -2.79 1.62
CA LEU A 96 0.80 -2.97 2.78
C LEU A 96 -0.31 -1.91 2.83
N LEU A 97 0.00 -0.64 2.56
CA LEU A 97 -1.01 0.43 2.53
C LEU A 97 -2.10 0.19 1.47
N ILE A 98 -1.73 -0.31 0.29
CA ILE A 98 -2.69 -0.65 -0.76
C ILE A 98 -3.49 -1.88 -0.35
N LYS A 99 -2.87 -2.87 0.27
CA LYS A 99 -3.55 -4.06 0.78
C LYS A 99 -4.58 -3.72 1.85
N LEU A 100 -4.27 -2.81 2.77
CA LEU A 100 -5.23 -2.31 3.75
C LEU A 100 -6.46 -1.66 3.10
N ARG A 101 -6.23 -0.81 2.09
CA ARG A 101 -7.33 -0.21 1.31
C ARG A 101 -8.14 -1.24 0.53
N ALA A 102 -7.46 -2.20 -0.08
CA ALA A 102 -8.11 -3.29 -0.78
C ALA A 102 -8.98 -4.11 0.18
N GLU A 103 -8.43 -4.51 1.33
CA GLU A 103 -9.15 -5.29 2.34
C GLU A 103 -10.41 -4.56 2.84
N ALA A 104 -10.36 -3.23 2.97
CA ALA A 104 -11.52 -2.40 3.31
C ALA A 104 -12.66 -2.46 2.28
N VAL A 105 -12.37 -2.76 1.00
CA VAL A 105 -13.39 -2.81 -0.08
C VAL A 105 -13.76 -4.23 -0.51
N ILE A 106 -12.86 -5.20 -0.41
CA ILE A 106 -13.14 -6.61 -0.78
C ILE A 106 -13.38 -7.53 0.43
N GLY A 107 -13.23 -7.03 1.66
CA GLY A 107 -13.34 -7.84 2.88
C GLY A 107 -12.01 -8.49 3.28
N PRO A 108 -11.96 -9.22 4.42
CA PRO A 108 -10.73 -9.74 5.01
C PRO A 108 -10.07 -10.81 4.16
N HIS A 109 -8.81 -10.59 3.75
CA HIS A 109 -8.03 -11.50 2.91
C HIS A 109 -6.63 -11.80 3.48
N GLY A 110 -6.45 -11.56 4.78
CA GLY A 110 -5.26 -11.98 5.51
C GLY A 110 -4.18 -10.93 5.66
N VAL A 111 -4.51 -9.64 5.52
CA VAL A 111 -3.57 -8.55 5.76
C VAL A 111 -3.02 -8.58 7.20
N ASP A 112 -3.79 -9.11 8.16
CA ASP A 112 -3.34 -9.30 9.54
C ASP A 112 -2.09 -10.18 9.67
N GLN A 113 -1.95 -11.18 8.80
CA GLN A 113 -0.78 -12.05 8.79
C GLN A 113 0.46 -11.31 8.26
N GLU A 114 0.27 -10.49 7.23
CA GLU A 114 1.35 -9.69 6.65
C GLU A 114 1.82 -8.59 7.61
N ILE A 115 0.89 -7.93 8.32
CA ILE A 115 1.25 -6.95 9.35
C ILE A 115 2.11 -7.61 10.43
N ARG A 116 1.71 -8.78 10.96
CA ARG A 116 2.49 -9.49 11.98
C ARG A 116 3.88 -9.90 11.49
N ARG A 117 3.98 -10.38 10.23
CA ARG A 117 5.27 -10.71 9.61
C ARG A 117 6.19 -9.50 9.56
N LEU A 118 5.68 -8.38 9.04
CA LEU A 118 6.46 -7.14 8.92
C LEU A 118 6.80 -6.56 10.30
N MET A 119 5.91 -6.62 11.28
CA MET A 119 6.21 -6.24 12.67
C MET A 119 7.39 -7.02 13.22
N ALA A 120 7.47 -8.34 12.99
CA ALA A 120 8.62 -9.13 13.42
C ALA A 120 9.93 -8.68 12.75
N GLU A 121 9.89 -8.36 11.45
CA GLU A 121 11.05 -7.86 10.70
C GLU A 121 11.50 -6.47 11.16
N HIS A 122 10.56 -5.56 11.38
CA HIS A 122 10.82 -4.22 11.91
C HIS A 122 11.34 -4.27 13.36
N GLN A 123 10.80 -5.15 14.20
CA GLN A 123 11.29 -5.35 15.56
C GLN A 123 12.73 -5.87 15.58
N ALA A 124 13.04 -6.91 14.79
CA ALA A 124 14.40 -7.45 14.72
C ALA A 124 15.44 -6.40 14.27
N ARG A 125 15.04 -5.52 13.33
CA ARG A 125 15.88 -4.42 12.87
C ARG A 125 16.06 -3.34 13.94
N LEU A 126 14.99 -3.00 14.66
CA LEU A 126 15.06 -2.08 15.79
C LEU A 126 16.00 -2.60 16.88
N ASP A 127 15.90 -3.89 17.23
CA ASP A 127 16.75 -4.53 18.22
C ASP A 127 18.23 -4.43 17.81
N THR A 128 18.52 -4.72 16.53
CA THR A 128 19.88 -4.57 15.96
C THR A 128 20.38 -3.12 16.07
N TYR A 129 19.55 -2.12 15.76
CA TYR A 129 19.96 -0.71 15.86
C TYR A 129 20.20 -0.27 17.30
N LEU A 130 19.39 -0.75 18.25
CA LEU A 130 19.56 -0.44 19.67
C LEU A 130 20.83 -1.10 20.24
N GLU A 131 21.17 -2.30 19.78
CA GLU A 131 22.45 -2.94 20.12
C GLU A 131 23.64 -2.12 19.63
N ILE A 132 23.63 -1.69 18.36
CA ILE A 132 24.67 -0.81 17.79
C ILE A 132 24.75 0.52 18.56
N GLU A 133 23.61 1.11 18.92
CA GLU A 133 23.56 2.35 19.68
C GLU A 133 24.26 2.19 21.04
N GLN A 134 24.03 1.06 21.72
CA GLN A 134 24.67 0.75 22.99
C GLN A 134 26.15 0.40 22.87
N SER A 135 26.57 -0.33 21.83
CA SER A 135 27.98 -0.74 21.67
C SER A 135 28.87 0.40 21.19
N ASP A 136 28.41 1.17 20.20
CA ASP A 136 29.28 2.06 19.43
C ASP A 136 29.18 3.52 19.89
N PHE A 137 28.07 3.89 20.57
CA PHE A 137 27.75 5.27 20.93
C PHE A 137 27.54 5.51 22.43
N ALA A 138 27.91 4.57 23.31
CA ALA A 138 27.82 4.73 24.77
C ALA A 138 28.86 5.70 25.39
N ALA A 139 29.77 6.26 24.60
CA ALA A 139 30.83 7.12 25.09
C ALA A 139 30.30 8.47 25.63
N ARG A 140 30.73 8.84 26.85
CA ARG A 140 30.32 10.08 27.52
C ARG A 140 30.76 11.37 26.80
N ARG A 141 31.77 11.27 25.92
CA ARG A 141 32.22 12.34 25.02
C ARG A 141 32.40 11.78 23.61
N MET A 142 31.69 12.37 22.66
CA MET A 142 31.76 12.03 21.23
C MET A 142 32.34 13.20 20.43
N SER A 143 33.17 12.88 19.44
CA SER A 143 33.56 13.83 18.40
C SER A 143 32.37 14.25 17.54
N THR A 144 32.50 15.35 16.78
CA THR A 144 31.44 15.79 15.85
C THR A 144 31.11 14.71 14.81
N ALA A 145 32.10 14.00 14.29
CA ALA A 145 31.88 12.93 13.32
C ALA A 145 31.05 11.78 13.92
N GLN A 146 31.36 11.36 15.16
CA GLN A 146 30.59 10.33 15.87
C GLN A 146 29.16 10.78 16.17
N LYS A 147 28.95 12.05 16.55
CA LYS A 147 27.60 12.60 16.74
C LYS A 147 26.77 12.56 15.45
N LEU A 148 27.38 12.84 14.30
CA LEU A 148 26.70 12.77 13.01
C LEU A 148 26.38 11.31 12.61
N GLN A 149 27.30 10.37 12.84
CA GLN A 149 27.04 8.95 12.63
C GLN A 149 25.91 8.44 13.54
N HIS A 150 25.92 8.83 14.82
CA HIS A 150 24.85 8.52 15.76
C HIS A 150 23.51 9.09 15.29
N ALA A 151 23.48 10.32 14.78
CA ALA A 151 22.25 10.93 14.24
C ALA A 151 21.66 10.12 13.07
N VAL A 152 22.50 9.51 12.22
CA VAL A 152 22.03 8.61 11.14
C VAL A 152 21.41 7.34 11.72
N LEU A 153 22.06 6.70 12.69
CA LEU A 153 21.50 5.51 13.37
C LEU A 153 20.18 5.85 14.08
N ARG A 154 20.12 6.99 14.77
CA ARG A 154 18.92 7.51 15.42
C ARG A 154 17.77 7.69 14.44
N ALA A 155 18.03 8.17 13.23
CA ALA A 155 16.99 8.27 12.19
C ALA A 155 16.43 6.88 11.82
N GLY A 156 17.29 5.85 11.76
CA GLY A 156 16.86 4.46 11.59
C GLY A 156 15.99 3.97 12.74
N ILE A 157 16.43 4.14 14.00
CA ILE A 157 15.66 3.78 15.21
C ILE A 157 14.29 4.45 15.21
N MET A 158 14.24 5.76 14.97
CA MET A 158 12.98 6.51 14.92
C MET A 158 12.05 5.98 13.82
N THR A 159 12.60 5.61 12.66
CA THR A 159 11.81 5.03 11.55
C THR A 159 11.18 3.70 11.96
N GLU A 160 11.95 2.79 12.55
CA GLU A 160 11.43 1.49 12.99
C GLU A 160 10.40 1.64 14.11
N GLN A 161 10.66 2.51 15.09
CA GLN A 161 9.74 2.79 16.20
C GLN A 161 8.41 3.36 15.71
N SER A 162 8.43 4.38 14.85
CA SER A 162 7.21 4.97 14.30
C SER A 162 6.43 3.98 13.42
N TRP A 163 7.12 3.12 12.66
CA TRP A 163 6.45 2.10 11.87
C TRP A 163 5.76 1.06 12.78
N LEU A 164 6.44 0.59 13.83
CA LEU A 164 5.89 -0.36 14.79
C LEU A 164 4.71 0.24 15.54
N GLU A 165 4.79 1.49 15.98
CA GLU A 165 3.68 2.19 16.64
C GLU A 165 2.42 2.18 15.76
N TRP A 166 2.54 2.62 14.51
CA TRP A 166 1.45 2.57 13.53
C TRP A 166 0.92 1.14 13.32
N ALA A 167 1.78 0.14 13.23
CA ALA A 167 1.36 -1.24 13.03
C ALA A 167 0.58 -1.79 14.24
N HIS A 168 0.96 -1.42 15.46
CA HIS A 168 0.21 -1.78 16.68
C HIS A 168 -1.18 -1.12 16.73
N GLU A 169 -1.32 0.10 16.19
CA GLU A 169 -2.64 0.76 16.08
C GLU A 169 -3.54 0.09 15.03
N VAL A 170 -2.96 -0.33 13.90
CA VAL A 170 -3.72 -0.85 12.75
C VAL A 170 -4.10 -2.32 12.93
N LEU A 171 -3.23 -3.15 13.50
CA LEU A 171 -3.45 -4.60 13.59
C LEU A 171 -4.81 -4.97 14.26
N PRO A 172 -5.22 -4.35 15.38
CA PRO A 172 -6.53 -4.65 15.99
C PRO A 172 -7.72 -4.29 15.09
N ILE A 173 -7.60 -3.25 14.26
CA ILE A 173 -8.66 -2.82 13.32
C ILE A 173 -8.89 -3.91 12.28
N VAL A 174 -7.80 -4.41 11.71
CA VAL A 174 -7.77 -5.47 10.69
C VAL A 174 -8.28 -6.79 11.26
N GLU A 175 -7.85 -7.16 12.47
CA GLU A 175 -8.32 -8.37 13.15
C GLU A 175 -9.82 -8.34 13.46
N THR A 176 -10.34 -7.17 13.87
CA THR A 176 -11.77 -7.01 14.17
C THR A 176 -12.62 -7.15 12.92
N ALA A 177 -12.18 -6.54 11.81
CA ALA A 177 -12.86 -6.67 10.51
C ALA A 177 -12.97 -8.15 10.07
N ARG A 178 -11.94 -8.96 10.36
CA ARG A 178 -11.95 -10.40 10.07
C ARG A 178 -12.94 -11.21 10.93
N ARG A 179 -13.14 -10.83 12.19
CA ARG A 179 -14.06 -11.54 13.12
C ARG A 179 -15.54 -11.22 12.87
N GLY A 180 -15.84 -10.06 12.29
CA GLY A 180 -17.21 -9.61 12.00
C GLY A 180 -17.86 -10.24 10.76
N VAL A 181 -17.13 -11.03 9.97
CA VAL A 181 -17.67 -11.70 8.77
C VAL A 181 -18.10 -13.12 9.16
N PRO A 182 -19.41 -13.45 9.14
CA PRO A 182 -19.85 -14.83 9.35
C PRO A 182 -19.29 -15.71 8.23
N ARG A 183 -18.73 -16.86 8.62
CA ARG A 183 -18.16 -17.89 7.72
C ARG A 183 -19.18 -18.43 6.72
#